data_AF-K4FSM4-F1
#
_entry.id   AF-K4FSM4-F1
#
_cell.length_a   1.000
_cell.length_b   1.000
_cell.length_c   1.000
_cell.angle_alpha   90.00
_cell.angle_beta   90.00
_cell.angle_gamma   90.00
#
_symmetry.space_group_name_H-M   'P 1'
#
loop_
_entity.id
_entity.type
_entity.pdbx_description
1 polymer ?
#
loop_
_entity_poly.entity_id
_entity_poly.type
_entity_poly.pdbx_seq_one_letter_code
_entity_poly.pdbx_strand_id
1 'polypeptide(L)' 'MPAGVSWPRYLKMFGASILAMLSGAEVVHRYYRPDLTIPEVPPKPGELKTELLGLKQKETQKSENH' A
#
# COMPACT_ATOMS: atom_id res chain seq x y z
N MET A 1 -34.83 3.78 -8.85
CA MET A 1 -33.91 3.17 -7.87
C MET A 1 -32.95 2.25 -8.62
N PRO A 2 -31.62 2.39 -8.49
CA PRO A 2 -30.68 1.52 -9.20
C PRO A 2 -30.95 0.05 -8.78
N ALA A 3 -31.16 -0.83 -9.76
CA ALA A 3 -31.36 -2.27 -9.58
C ALA A 3 -32.38 -2.69 -8.49
N GLY A 4 -33.41 -1.87 -8.22
CA GLY A 4 -34.44 -2.19 -7.23
C GLY A 4 -34.04 -1.99 -5.76
N VAL A 5 -32.86 -1.42 -5.47
CA VAL A 5 -32.44 -1.10 -4.10
C VAL A 5 -32.68 0.36 -3.74
N SER A 6 -32.98 0.63 -2.47
CA SER A 6 -33.18 2.00 -2.01
C SER A 6 -31.90 2.82 -2.10
N TRP A 7 -32.03 4.11 -2.42
CA TRP A 7 -30.90 5.03 -2.53
C TRP A 7 -29.99 5.03 -1.27
N PRO A 8 -30.54 5.02 -0.04
CA PRO A 8 -29.71 4.90 1.16
C PRO A 8 -28.95 3.58 1.24
N ARG A 9 -29.54 2.47 0.77
CA ARG A 9 -28.86 1.15 0.75
C ARG A 9 -27.72 1.13 -0.27
N TYR A 10 -27.94 1.71 -1.44
CA TYR A 10 -26.91 1.87 -2.45
C TYR A 10 -25.72 2.68 -1.93
N LEU A 11 -25.98 3.86 -1.35
CA LEU A 11 -24.93 4.72 -0.80
C LEU A 11 -24.14 4.06 0.33
N LYS A 12 -24.80 3.28 1.20
CA LYS A 12 -24.11 2.51 2.25
C LYS A 12 -23.14 1.49 1.66
N MET A 13 -23.56 0.75 0.65
CA MET A 13 -22.68 -0.25 0.00
C MET A 13 -21.54 0.41 -0.76
N PHE A 14 -21.81 1.53 -1.44
CA PHE A 14 -20.78 2.31 -2.12
C PHE A 14 -19.75 2.89 -1.13
N GLY A 15 -20.21 3.43 0.00
CA GLY A 15 -19.31 3.89 1.06
C GLY A 15 -18.49 2.74 1.65
N ALA A 16 -19.11 1.59 1.91
CA ALA A 16 -18.44 0.41 2.42
C ALA A 16 -17.36 -0.12 1.47
N SER A 17 -17.60 -0.10 0.15
CA SER A 17 -16.60 -0.55 -0.82
C SER A 17 -15.38 0.35 -0.88
N ILE A 18 -15.57 1.67 -0.84
CA ILE A 18 -14.46 2.63 -0.76
C ILE A 18 -13.67 2.43 0.53
N LEU A 19 -14.35 2.29 1.66
CA LEU A 19 -13.67 2.07 2.95
C LEU A 19 -12.89 0.74 2.97
N ALA A 20 -13.44 -0.33 2.38
CA ALA A 20 -12.73 -1.59 2.21
C ALA A 20 -11.46 -1.44 1.36
N MET A 21 -11.54 -0.69 0.25
CA MET A 21 -10.38 -0.42 -0.60
C MET A 21 -9.29 0.37 0.14
N LEU A 22 -9.67 1.45 0.84
CA LEU A 22 -8.73 2.30 1.58
C LEU A 22 -8.08 1.55 2.74
N SER A 23 -8.86 0.80 3.52
CA SER A 23 -8.33 -0.02 4.62
C SER A 23 -7.38 -1.11 4.12
N GLY A 24 -7.71 -1.78 3.01
CA GLY A 24 -6.82 -2.77 2.39
C GLY A 24 -5.48 -2.17 1.97
N ALA A 25 -5.50 -0.99 1.32
CA ALA A 25 -4.28 -0.28 0.94
C ALA A 25 -3.42 0.08 2.16
N GLU A 26 -4.02 0.66 3.20
CA GLU A 26 -3.27 1.03 4.42
C GLU A 26 -2.66 -0.19 5.11
N VAL A 27 -3.36 -1.33 5.17
CA VAL A 27 -2.82 -2.56 5.77
C VAL A 27 -1.56 -3.02 5.04
N VAL A 28 -1.56 -3.03 3.70
CA VAL A 28 -0.37 -3.40 2.91
C VAL A 28 0.78 -2.42 3.15
N HIS A 29 0.49 -1.12 3.18
CA HIS A 29 1.49 -0.09 3.50
C HIS A 29 2.05 -0.25 4.92
N ARG A 30 1.22 -0.60 5.90
CA ARG A 30 1.67 -0.80 7.30
C ARG A 30 2.47 -2.08 7.48
N TYR A 31 2.06 -3.15 6.80
CA TYR A 31 2.68 -4.46 6.92
C TYR A 31 4.01 -4.54 6.17
N TYR A 32 4.04 -4.12 4.89
CA TYR A 32 5.24 -4.21 4.06
C TYR A 32 6.11 -2.96 4.10
N ARG A 33 5.60 -1.82 4.59
CA ARG A 33 6.29 -0.52 4.63
C ARG A 33 7.15 -0.27 3.39
N PRO A 34 6.51 -0.23 2.21
CA PRO A 34 7.24 0.00 0.98
C PRO A 34 8.00 1.32 1.07
N ASP A 35 9.22 1.35 0.54
CA ASP A 35 9.92 2.59 0.29
C ASP A 35 9.21 3.31 -0.86
N LEU A 36 8.70 4.50 -0.57
CA LEU A 36 7.96 5.34 -1.52
C LEU A 36 8.86 6.40 -2.17
N THR A 37 10.16 6.37 -1.88
CA THR A 37 11.13 7.29 -2.46
C THR A 37 11.29 7.00 -3.94
N ILE A 38 10.96 7.97 -4.78
CA ILE A 38 11.15 7.90 -6.23
C ILE A 38 12.53 8.51 -6.53
N PRO A 39 13.48 7.76 -7.13
CA PRO A 39 14.75 8.33 -7.55
C PRO A 39 14.55 9.29 -8.73
N GLU A 40 15.21 10.45 -8.69
CA GLU A 40 15.18 11.46 -9.77
C GLU A 40 15.65 10.89 -11.12
N VAL A 41 16.62 9.98 -11.09
CA VAL A 41 17.12 9.28 -12.28
C VAL A 41 16.52 7.88 -12.30
N PRO A 42 15.81 7.49 -13.37
CA PRO A 42 15.28 6.15 -13.49
C PRO A 42 16.42 5.12 -13.54
N PRO A 43 16.29 3.98 -12.85
CA PRO A 43 17.29 2.93 -12.89
C PRO A 43 17.44 2.37 -14.31
N LYS A 44 18.65 1.95 -14.66
CA LYS A 44 18.89 1.32 -15.96
C LYS A 44 18.15 -0.02 -16.05
N PRO A 45 17.82 -0.50 -17.26
CA PRO A 45 17.23 -1.82 -17.44
C PRO A 45 18.06 -2.89 -16.74
N GLY A 46 17.46 -3.63 -15.79
CA GLY A 46 18.13 -4.67 -15.00
C GLY A 46 18.71 -4.23 -13.65
N GLU A 47 18.77 -2.93 -13.34
CA GLU A 47 19.21 -2.41 -12.03
C GLU A 47 18.04 -2.13 -11.06
N LEU A 48 16.82 -2.45 -11.46
CA LEU A 48 15.61 -2.30 -10.65
C LEU A 48 15.68 -3.23 -9.44
N LYS A 49 15.86 -2.66 -8.25
CA LYS A 49 15.77 -3.38 -6.99
C LYS A 49 14.29 -3.59 -6.67
N THR A 50 13.81 -4.81 -6.86
CA THR A 50 12.42 -5.20 -6.54
C THR A 50 12.27 -5.76 -5.12
N GLU A 51 13.38 -5.85 -4.36
CA GLU A 51 13.36 -6.25 -2.96
C GLU A 51 12.61 -5.23 -2.09
N LEU A 52 12.03 -5.69 -0.98
CA LEU A 52 11.42 -4.84 0.05
C LEU A 52 12.52 -4.09 0.82
N LEU A 53 13.09 -3.05 0.20
CA LEU A 53 14.21 -2.26 0.74
C LEU A 53 13.94 -1.75 2.17
N GLY A 54 12.68 -1.42 2.49
CA GLY A 54 12.25 -0.99 3.82
C GLY A 54 12.41 -2.05 4.91
N LEU A 55 12.35 -3.34 4.59
CA LEU A 55 12.59 -4.43 5.56
C LEU A 55 14.09 -4.61 5.82
N LYS A 56 14.90 -4.60 4.76
CA LYS A 56 16.36 -4.76 4.85
C LYS A 56 17.03 -3.66 5.68
N GLN A 57 16.63 -2.39 5.49
CA GLN A 57 17.15 -1.27 6.28
C GLN A 57 16.96 -1.49 7.79
N LYS A 58 15.83 -2.08 8.19
CA LYS A 58 15.52 -2.35 9.59
C LYS A 58 16.35 -3.52 10.16
N GLU A 59 16.62 -4.54 9.35
CA GLU A 59 17.53 -5.63 9.75
C GLU A 59 18.95 -5.13 9.98
N THR A 60 19.46 -4.26 9.09
CA THR A 60 20.78 -3.63 9.23
C THR A 60 20.86 -2.76 10.50
N GLN A 61 19.86 -1.91 10.75
CA GLN A 61 19.81 -1.11 11.99
C GLN A 61 19.70 -1.96 13.26
N LYS A 62 19.06 -3.13 13.18
CA LYS A 62 18.96 -4.06 14.32
C LYS A 62 20.30 -4.77 14.57
N SER A 63 21.06 -5.09 13.52
CA SER A 63 22.38 -5.71 13.65
C SER A 63 23.48 -4.74 14.08
N GLU A 64 23.38 -3.45 13.75
CA GLU A 64 24.39 -2.44 14.15
C GLU A 64 24.25 -1.99 15.62
N ASN A 65 23.09 -2.22 16.25
CA ASN A 65 22.82 -1.84 17.64
C ASN A 65 23.04 -2.98 18.65
N HIS A 66 23.66 -4.10 18.26
CA HIS A 66 23.95 -5.26 19.09
C HIS A 66 25.43 -5.65 18.95
#